data_AF-A0A7V9WL47-F1
#
_entry.id   AF-A0A7V9WL47-F1
#
_cell.length_a   1.000
_cell.length_b   1.000
_cell.length_c   1.000
_cell.angle_alpha   90.00
_cell.angle_beta   90.00
_cell.angle_gamma   90.00
#
_symmetry.space_group_name_H-M   'P 1'
#
loop_
_entity.id
_entity.type
_entity.pdbx_description
1 polymer ?
#
loop_
_entity_poly.entity_id
_entity_poly.type
_entity_poly.pdbx_seq_one_letter_code
_entity_poly.pdbx_strand_id
1 'polypeptide(L)'
;MLLEREGEVTAAEAVQRLCGMQAQEPKHPFIGLWTRLEAFQREDLHAALHNREVVRGTLMRGTLHLAGPEQYAAMRPALQPVLSKGMRALGDRADGLDLEKVLPAARKLLVEYPRTFTELRAALQEQFPKVNERALGFAVRMHLPLLMVPTDSRWAYPQDAHFSLADDWLGKPVGESEDP
;
A
#
# COMPACT_ATOMS: atom_id res chain seq x y z
N MET A 1 20.21 14.79 6.24
CA MET A 1 19.06 13.86 6.39
C MET A 1 19.43 12.83 7.45
N LEU A 2 18.65 12.71 8.53
CA LEU A 2 18.93 12.01 9.81
C LEU A 2 19.59 12.88 10.90
N LEU A 3 20.54 13.75 10.55
CA LEU A 3 21.16 14.70 11.50
C LEU A 3 20.79 16.15 11.20
N GLU A 4 20.96 16.58 9.95
CA GLU A 4 20.56 17.91 9.47
C GLU A 4 19.37 17.86 8.49
N ARG A 5 18.71 19.01 8.32
CA ARG A 5 17.69 19.21 7.30
C ARG A 5 18.37 19.49 5.97
N GLU A 6 17.94 18.81 4.92
CA GLU A 6 18.51 18.94 3.57
C GLU A 6 17.83 20.06 2.80
N GLY A 7 18.63 20.92 2.16
CA GLY A 7 18.12 22.05 1.35
C GLY A 7 17.78 21.70 -0.10
N GLU A 8 18.54 20.79 -0.72
CA GLU A 8 18.47 20.51 -2.17
C GLU A 8 17.79 19.17 -2.49
N VAL A 9 16.95 18.66 -1.60
CA VAL A 9 16.32 17.33 -1.76
C VAL A 9 14.81 17.45 -1.80
N THR A 10 14.20 16.91 -2.85
CA THR A 10 12.75 16.86 -3.02
C THR A 10 12.09 15.87 -2.06
N ALA A 11 10.78 15.98 -1.87
CA ALA A 11 10.00 15.04 -1.08
C ALA A 11 10.12 13.59 -1.62
N ALA A 12 10.09 13.41 -2.94
CA ALA A 12 10.20 12.09 -3.57
C ALA A 12 11.60 11.48 -3.35
N GLU A 13 12.66 12.24 -3.59
CA GLU A 13 14.04 11.79 -3.35
C GLU A 13 14.28 11.46 -1.87
N ALA A 14 13.74 12.24 -0.94
CA ALA A 14 13.86 11.97 0.49
C ALA A 14 13.20 10.64 0.85
N VAL A 15 11.98 10.37 0.36
CA VAL A 15 11.30 9.07 0.55
C VAL A 15 12.13 7.93 -0.02
N GLN A 16 12.74 8.13 -1.20
CA GLN A 16 13.58 7.14 -1.84
C GLN A 16 14.85 6.85 -1.05
N ARG A 17 15.58 7.87 -0.59
CA ARG A 17 16.81 7.73 0.21
C ARG A 17 16.57 7.04 1.55
N LEU A 18 15.36 7.16 2.10
CA LEU A 18 14.96 6.49 3.35
C LEU A 18 14.56 5.02 3.14
N CYS A 19 14.55 4.52 1.90
CA CYS A 19 14.08 3.18 1.54
C CYS A 19 12.65 2.92 2.07
N GLY A 20 11.83 3.96 2.03
CA GLY A 20 10.45 3.97 2.48
C GLY A 20 10.23 4.59 3.86
N MET A 21 9.12 5.32 3.98
CA MET A 21 8.70 5.98 5.23
C MET A 21 7.40 5.37 5.73
N GLN A 22 7.37 4.92 6.98
CA GLN A 22 6.16 4.34 7.56
C GLN A 22 5.00 5.37 7.56
N ALA A 23 3.87 4.94 6.99
CA ALA A 23 2.73 5.77 6.63
C ALA A 23 1.41 5.10 7.00
N GLN A 24 1.35 4.43 8.17
CA GLN A 24 0.08 3.87 8.66
C GLN A 24 -0.93 5.00 8.90
N GLU A 25 -0.46 6.07 9.55
CA GLU A 25 -1.18 7.35 9.63
C GLU A 25 -0.75 8.27 8.47
N PRO A 26 -1.68 8.76 7.63
CA PRO A 26 -1.36 9.60 6.48
C PRO A 26 -0.58 10.88 6.85
N LYS A 27 -0.80 11.42 8.05
CA LYS A 27 -0.15 12.64 8.54
C LYS A 27 1.34 12.48 8.82
N HIS A 28 1.79 11.30 9.27
CA HIS A 28 3.14 11.14 9.81
C HIS A 28 4.25 11.41 8.78
N PRO A 29 4.15 10.97 7.51
CA PRO A 29 5.16 11.29 6.51
C PRO A 29 5.31 12.79 6.23
N PHE A 30 4.22 13.58 6.26
CA PHE A 30 4.31 15.03 6.09
C PHE A 30 5.15 15.68 7.18
N ILE A 31 4.92 15.28 8.44
CA ILE A 31 5.72 15.77 9.57
C ILE A 31 7.16 15.26 9.45
N GLY A 32 7.35 14.00 9.06
CA GLY A 32 8.67 13.40 8.90
C GLY A 32 9.52 14.07 7.81
N LEU A 33 8.91 14.53 6.71
CA LEU A 33 9.60 15.28 5.67
C LEU A 33 9.88 16.72 6.11
N TRP A 34 8.91 17.38 6.77
CA TRP A 34 9.10 18.72 7.33
C TRP A 34 10.30 18.80 8.27
N THR A 35 10.54 17.77 9.10
CA THR A 35 11.72 17.74 10.00
C THR A 35 13.03 17.37 9.30
N ARG A 36 13.01 16.97 8.03
CA ARG A 36 14.19 16.48 7.29
C ARG A 36 14.60 17.36 6.11
N LEU A 37 13.71 18.22 5.64
CA LEU A 37 13.90 19.05 4.46
C LEU A 37 13.72 20.52 4.84
N GLU A 38 14.60 21.41 4.39
CA GLU A 38 14.57 22.82 4.77
C GLU A 38 13.37 23.56 4.18
N ALA A 39 13.14 23.38 2.87
CA ALA A 39 12.14 24.10 2.10
C ALA A 39 10.78 23.39 1.97
N PHE A 40 10.60 22.23 2.63
CA PHE A 40 9.43 21.38 2.43
C PHE A 40 8.10 22.08 2.71
N GLN A 41 7.23 22.04 1.72
CA GLN A 41 5.82 22.40 1.80
C GLN A 41 4.96 21.14 1.74
N ARG A 42 3.75 21.23 2.30
CA ARG A 42 2.79 20.12 2.27
C ARG A 42 2.41 19.74 0.83
N GLU A 43 2.37 20.75 -0.03
CA GLU A 43 2.05 20.67 -1.45
C GLU A 43 3.07 19.82 -2.21
N ASP A 44 4.33 19.78 -1.78
CA ASP A 44 5.38 18.99 -2.43
C ASP A 44 5.08 17.48 -2.35
N LEU A 45 4.71 16.99 -1.16
CA LEU A 45 4.32 15.58 -1.01
C LEU A 45 2.96 15.30 -1.66
N HIS A 46 2.03 16.26 -1.62
CA HIS A 46 0.76 16.13 -2.34
C HIS A 46 0.98 15.94 -3.83
N ALA A 47 1.81 16.78 -4.46
CA ALA A 47 2.15 16.69 -5.87
C ALA A 47 2.84 15.35 -6.19
N ALA A 48 3.86 14.97 -5.40
CA ALA A 48 4.57 13.71 -5.61
C ALA A 48 3.65 12.46 -5.55
N LEU A 49 2.65 12.48 -4.67
CA LEU A 49 1.65 11.40 -4.57
C LEU A 49 0.71 11.36 -5.79
N HIS A 50 0.18 12.51 -6.21
CA HIS A 50 -0.72 12.59 -7.38
C HIS A 50 0.01 12.30 -8.69
N ASN A 51 1.27 12.72 -8.82
CA ASN A 51 2.13 12.46 -9.97
C ASN A 51 2.71 11.03 -9.98
N ARG A 52 2.39 10.20 -8.97
CA ARG A 52 2.85 8.81 -8.82
C ARG A 52 4.37 8.66 -8.64
N GLU A 53 5.06 9.73 -8.27
CA GLU A 53 6.50 9.73 -7.92
C GLU A 53 6.75 9.12 -6.54
N VAL A 54 5.73 9.19 -5.68
CA VAL A 54 5.66 8.50 -4.40
C VAL A 54 4.36 7.72 -4.34
N VAL A 55 4.42 6.48 -3.87
CA VAL A 55 3.26 5.60 -3.71
C VAL A 55 3.09 5.20 -2.26
N ARG A 56 1.85 4.93 -1.85
CA ARG A 56 1.53 4.42 -0.51
C ARG A 56 0.94 3.01 -0.59
N GLY A 57 1.61 2.05 0.04
CA GLY A 57 1.15 0.66 0.02
C GLY A 57 1.75 -0.18 1.15
N THR A 58 1.29 -1.43 1.26
CA THR A 58 1.81 -2.38 2.26
C THR A 58 3.24 -2.79 1.90
N LEU A 59 4.17 -2.59 2.84
CA LEU A 59 5.57 -3.04 2.72
C LEU A 59 6.03 -3.69 4.04
N MET A 60 7.13 -3.19 4.63
CA MET A 60 7.83 -3.81 5.75
C MET A 60 6.89 -4.05 6.92
N ARG A 61 6.99 -5.25 7.53
CA ARG A 61 6.18 -5.66 8.69
C ARG A 61 4.66 -5.65 8.43
N GLY A 62 4.22 -5.66 7.17
CA GLY A 62 2.80 -5.63 6.81
C GLY A 62 2.10 -4.31 7.10
N THR A 63 2.85 -3.21 7.22
CA THR A 63 2.28 -1.86 7.44
C THR A 63 2.42 -0.99 6.21
N LEU A 64 1.60 0.06 6.16
CA LEU A 64 1.62 1.03 5.06
C LEU A 64 2.90 1.88 5.12
N HIS A 65 3.53 2.07 3.98
CA HIS A 65 4.70 2.93 3.79
C HIS A 65 4.53 3.79 2.54
N LEU A 66 5.15 4.97 2.55
CA LEU A 66 5.51 5.69 1.33
C LEU A 66 6.79 5.09 0.76
N ALA A 67 6.87 4.94 -0.56
CA ALA A 67 8.09 4.53 -1.27
C ALA A 67 8.10 5.13 -2.68
N GLY A 68 9.26 5.15 -3.33
CA GLY A 68 9.30 5.35 -4.79
C GLY A 68 8.62 4.17 -5.51
N PRO A 69 8.04 4.37 -6.70
CA PRO A 69 7.32 3.32 -7.44
C PRO A 69 8.22 2.12 -7.77
N GLU A 70 9.47 2.35 -8.16
CA GLU A 70 10.43 1.29 -8.48
C GLU A 70 10.87 0.53 -7.23
N GLN A 71 11.09 1.23 -6.12
CA GLN A 71 11.41 0.60 -4.84
C GLN A 71 10.25 -0.24 -4.34
N TYR A 72 9.02 0.25 -4.44
CA TYR A 72 7.83 -0.54 -4.13
C TYR A 72 7.79 -1.81 -4.99
N ALA A 73 7.96 -1.67 -6.31
CA ALA A 73 7.91 -2.80 -7.24
C ALA A 73 9.00 -3.85 -6.95
N ALA A 74 10.21 -3.43 -6.56
CA ALA A 74 11.30 -4.32 -6.20
C ALA A 74 11.13 -4.97 -4.81
N MET A 75 10.65 -4.22 -3.82
CA MET A 75 10.55 -4.68 -2.43
C MET A 75 9.30 -5.53 -2.18
N ARG A 76 8.16 -5.16 -2.78
CA ARG A 76 6.87 -5.80 -2.50
C ARG A 76 6.88 -7.32 -2.73
N PRO A 77 7.51 -7.86 -3.80
CA PRO A 77 7.60 -9.29 -4.04
C PRO A 77 8.58 -9.97 -3.07
N ALA A 78 9.73 -9.34 -2.81
CA ALA A 78 10.72 -9.84 -1.86
C ALA A 78 10.16 -9.97 -0.43
N LEU A 79 9.16 -9.16 -0.07
CA LEU A 79 8.47 -9.23 1.21
C LEU A 79 7.34 -10.27 1.26
N GLN A 80 6.94 -10.89 0.14
CA GLN A 80 5.82 -11.83 0.10
C GLN A 80 5.94 -12.99 1.10
N PRO A 81 7.12 -13.64 1.29
CA PRO A 81 7.25 -14.72 2.27
C PRO A 81 6.93 -14.30 3.71
N VAL A 82 7.28 -13.07 4.11
CA VAL A 82 6.96 -12.57 5.46
C VAL A 82 5.51 -12.11 5.57
N LEU A 83 4.95 -11.53 4.50
CA LEU A 83 3.54 -11.13 4.46
C LEU A 83 2.61 -12.35 4.52
N SER A 84 2.92 -13.42 3.80
CA SER A 84 2.19 -14.70 3.87
C SER A 84 2.30 -15.33 5.25
N LYS A 85 3.48 -15.31 5.91
CA LYS A 85 3.61 -15.73 7.31
C LYS A 85 2.78 -14.87 8.27
N GLY A 86 2.57 -13.60 7.94
CA GLY A 86 1.72 -12.67 8.69
C GLY A 86 0.26 -13.13 8.80
N MET A 87 -0.22 -14.00 7.91
CA MET A 87 -1.56 -14.60 7.99
C MET A 87 -1.79 -15.39 9.28
N ARG A 88 -0.72 -15.89 9.92
CA ARG A 88 -0.81 -16.58 11.22
C ARG A 88 -1.46 -15.72 12.30
N ALA A 89 -1.40 -14.38 12.17
CA ALA A 89 -2.05 -13.46 13.10
C ALA A 89 -3.59 -13.55 13.10
N LEU A 90 -4.19 -14.20 12.09
CA LEU A 90 -5.64 -14.41 12.06
C LEU A 90 -6.11 -15.51 13.02
N GLY A 91 -5.27 -16.50 13.32
CA GLY A 91 -5.68 -17.69 14.09
C GLY A 91 -6.95 -18.31 13.52
N ASP A 92 -7.90 -18.66 14.39
CA ASP A 92 -9.19 -19.26 14.05
C ASP A 92 -10.05 -18.39 13.09
N ARG A 93 -9.75 -17.10 12.95
CA ARG A 93 -10.46 -16.24 11.96
C ARG A 93 -10.15 -16.64 10.52
N ALA A 94 -9.08 -17.40 10.28
CA ALA A 94 -8.73 -17.91 8.96
C ALA A 94 -9.55 -19.14 8.54
N ASP A 95 -10.44 -19.66 9.40
CA ASP A 95 -11.25 -20.83 9.09
C ASP A 95 -12.06 -20.64 7.80
N GLY A 96 -11.94 -21.62 6.89
CA GLY A 96 -12.59 -21.61 5.58
C GLY A 96 -11.99 -20.65 4.54
N LEU A 97 -10.92 -19.91 4.87
CA LEU A 97 -10.24 -19.03 3.93
C LEU A 97 -9.45 -19.85 2.90
N ASP A 98 -9.87 -19.76 1.64
CA ASP A 98 -9.20 -20.36 0.49
C ASP A 98 -8.56 -19.27 -0.37
N LEU A 99 -7.24 -19.08 -0.24
CA LEU A 99 -6.52 -18.00 -0.94
C LEU A 99 -6.59 -18.15 -2.47
N GLU A 100 -6.60 -19.38 -2.98
CA GLU A 100 -6.67 -19.68 -4.41
C GLU A 100 -7.99 -19.25 -5.04
N LYS A 101 -9.05 -19.12 -4.22
CA LYS A 101 -10.35 -18.60 -4.67
C LYS A 101 -10.54 -17.13 -4.36
N VAL A 102 -10.11 -16.69 -3.17
CA VAL A 102 -10.34 -15.31 -2.69
C VAL A 102 -9.49 -14.30 -3.45
N LEU A 103 -8.22 -14.60 -3.73
CA LEU A 103 -7.32 -13.63 -4.37
C LEU A 103 -7.73 -13.32 -5.83
N PRO A 104 -8.09 -14.29 -6.68
CA PRO A 104 -8.61 -13.99 -8.02
C PRO A 104 -9.93 -13.20 -8.00
N ALA A 105 -10.85 -13.53 -7.07
CA ALA A 105 -12.10 -12.80 -6.91
C ALA A 105 -11.85 -11.33 -6.51
N ALA A 106 -10.94 -11.11 -5.55
CA ALA A 106 -10.55 -9.76 -5.13
C ALA A 106 -9.87 -8.98 -6.25
N ARG A 107 -8.96 -9.62 -7.01
CA ARG A 107 -8.31 -8.99 -8.17
C ARG A 107 -9.34 -8.54 -9.20
N LYS A 108 -10.31 -9.39 -9.55
CA LYS A 108 -11.39 -9.05 -10.49
C LYS A 108 -12.17 -7.81 -10.06
N LEU A 109 -12.51 -7.71 -8.77
CA LEU A 109 -13.23 -6.56 -8.21
C LEU A 109 -12.41 -5.26 -8.27
N LEU A 110 -11.09 -5.35 -8.12
CA LEU A 110 -10.18 -4.20 -8.12
C LEU A 110 -9.78 -3.73 -9.52
N VAL A 111 -9.75 -4.64 -10.50
CA VAL A 111 -9.57 -4.30 -11.93
C VAL A 111 -10.75 -3.47 -12.45
N GLU A 112 -11.96 -3.81 -11.99
CA GLU A 112 -13.18 -3.12 -12.43
C GLU A 112 -13.22 -1.66 -11.93
N TYR A 113 -12.85 -1.44 -10.67
CA TYR A 113 -12.79 -0.13 -10.05
C TYR A 113 -11.91 -0.16 -8.79
N PRO A 114 -11.10 0.88 -8.49
CA PRO A 114 -10.41 0.99 -7.20
C PRO A 114 -11.41 1.02 -6.05
N ARG A 115 -11.26 0.16 -5.05
CA ARG A 115 -12.26 0.01 -3.96
C ARG A 115 -11.66 0.31 -2.60
N THR A 116 -12.50 0.77 -1.67
CA THR A 116 -12.11 0.78 -0.26
C THR A 116 -12.11 -0.64 0.30
N PHE A 117 -11.43 -0.86 1.43
CA PHE A 117 -11.50 -2.16 2.10
C PHE A 117 -12.89 -2.44 2.69
N THR A 118 -13.72 -1.43 2.91
CA THR A 118 -15.12 -1.61 3.30
C THR A 118 -15.92 -2.22 2.16
N GLU A 119 -15.82 -1.62 0.96
CA GLU A 119 -16.51 -2.10 -0.24
C GLU A 119 -16.02 -3.48 -0.67
N LEU A 120 -14.69 -3.67 -0.69
CA LEU A 120 -14.07 -4.93 -1.11
C LEU A 120 -14.48 -6.08 -0.19
N ARG A 121 -14.51 -5.85 1.12
CA ARG A 121 -14.95 -6.86 2.09
C ARG A 121 -16.41 -7.23 1.92
N ALA A 122 -17.29 -6.25 1.74
CA ALA A 122 -18.71 -6.50 1.48
C ALA A 122 -18.91 -7.36 0.21
N ALA A 123 -18.26 -6.99 -0.89
CA ALA A 123 -18.35 -7.72 -2.16
C ALA A 123 -17.75 -9.14 -2.08
N LEU A 124 -16.66 -9.34 -1.33
CA LEU A 124 -16.10 -10.67 -1.11
C LEU A 124 -16.99 -11.52 -0.18
N GLN A 125 -17.63 -10.92 0.81
CA GLN A 125 -18.52 -11.64 1.73
C GLN A 125 -19.74 -12.24 1.00
N GLU A 126 -20.24 -11.59 -0.06
CA GLU A 126 -21.30 -12.14 -0.91
C GLU A 126 -20.88 -13.46 -1.59
N GLN A 127 -19.62 -13.57 -2.00
CA GLN A 127 -19.06 -14.76 -2.66
C GLN A 127 -18.59 -15.82 -1.65
N PHE A 128 -18.13 -15.38 -0.47
CA PHE A 128 -17.55 -16.23 0.57
C PHE A 128 -18.29 -16.04 1.92
N PRO A 129 -19.60 -16.34 1.99
CA PRO A 129 -20.44 -15.96 3.13
C PRO A 129 -20.07 -16.63 4.46
N LYS A 130 -19.34 -17.75 4.39
CA LYS A 130 -18.90 -18.52 5.56
C LYS A 130 -17.51 -18.11 6.08
N VAL A 131 -16.79 -17.25 5.35
CA VAL A 131 -15.45 -16.80 5.73
C VAL A 131 -15.57 -15.53 6.55
N ASN A 132 -14.66 -15.35 7.51
CA ASN A 132 -14.62 -14.12 8.30
C ASN A 132 -14.28 -12.90 7.41
N GLU A 133 -15.13 -11.88 7.44
CA GLU A 133 -14.96 -10.66 6.65
C GLU A 133 -13.60 -9.97 6.83
N ARG A 134 -13.08 -9.94 8.08
CA ARG A 134 -11.77 -9.34 8.37
C ARG A 134 -10.63 -10.20 7.81
N ALA A 135 -10.79 -11.52 7.78
CA ALA A 135 -9.82 -12.42 7.16
C ALA A 135 -9.76 -12.22 5.64
N LEU A 136 -10.90 -12.02 4.98
CA LEU A 136 -10.96 -11.69 3.54
C LEU A 136 -10.15 -10.42 3.23
N GLY A 137 -10.43 -9.32 3.94
CA GLY A 137 -9.69 -8.07 3.74
C GLY A 137 -8.20 -8.20 4.07
N PHE A 138 -7.85 -8.89 5.16
CA PHE A 138 -6.47 -9.10 5.55
C PHE A 138 -5.69 -9.94 4.53
N ALA A 139 -6.30 -11.01 4.00
CA ALA A 139 -5.73 -11.86 2.97
C ALA A 139 -5.36 -11.07 1.72
N VAL A 140 -6.30 -10.26 1.22
CA VAL A 140 -6.09 -9.40 0.05
C VAL A 140 -4.96 -8.40 0.31
N ARG A 141 -4.96 -7.71 1.46
CA ARG A 141 -3.92 -6.74 1.81
C ARG A 141 -2.51 -7.34 1.89
N MET A 142 -2.38 -8.60 2.30
CA MET A 142 -1.10 -9.28 2.47
C MET A 142 -0.58 -9.96 1.20
N HIS A 143 -1.46 -10.35 0.28
CA HIS A 143 -1.07 -11.12 -0.92
C HIS A 143 -1.14 -10.32 -2.20
N LEU A 144 -2.09 -9.41 -2.36
CA LEU A 144 -2.13 -8.55 -3.55
C LEU A 144 -1.19 -7.35 -3.36
N PRO A 145 -0.38 -7.01 -4.37
CA PRO A 145 0.28 -5.71 -4.46
C PRO A 145 -0.79 -4.62 -4.64
N LEU A 146 -1.02 -3.82 -3.60
CA LEU A 146 -2.03 -2.77 -3.59
C LEU A 146 -1.39 -1.42 -3.28
N LEU A 147 -1.84 -0.39 -3.99
CA LEU A 147 -1.50 1.01 -3.77
C LEU A 147 -2.75 1.81 -3.44
N MET A 148 -2.64 2.71 -2.47
CA MET A 148 -3.72 3.63 -2.11
C MET A 148 -3.82 4.75 -3.15
N VAL A 149 -5.04 5.08 -3.52
CA VAL A 149 -5.32 6.20 -4.44
C VAL A 149 -5.32 7.51 -3.63
N PRO A 150 -4.45 8.48 -3.96
CA PRO A 150 -4.46 9.80 -3.32
C PRO A 150 -5.69 10.62 -3.71
N THR A 151 -5.99 11.60 -2.88
CA THR A 151 -7.14 12.51 -2.96
C THR A 151 -6.69 13.90 -2.49
N ASP A 152 -7.54 14.90 -2.68
CA ASP A 152 -7.30 16.26 -2.16
C ASP A 152 -7.51 16.42 -0.65
N SER A 153 -7.65 15.32 0.10
CA SER A 153 -7.77 15.39 1.56
C SER A 153 -6.53 16.06 2.16
N ARG A 154 -6.65 16.64 3.36
CA ARG A 154 -5.54 17.38 4.00
C ARG A 154 -4.20 16.63 3.97
N TRP A 155 -4.23 15.31 4.16
CA TRP A 155 -3.06 14.42 4.20
C TRP A 155 -3.03 13.42 3.04
N ALA A 156 -3.57 13.82 1.88
CA ALA A 156 -3.69 13.08 0.63
C ALA A 156 -4.56 11.82 0.67
N TYR A 157 -4.91 11.30 1.85
CA TYR A 157 -5.74 10.10 1.98
C TYR A 157 -6.85 10.31 3.03
N PRO A 158 -8.10 9.94 2.74
CA PRO A 158 -9.15 9.87 3.75
C PRO A 158 -8.92 8.66 4.68
N GLN A 159 -9.76 8.53 5.71
CA GLN A 159 -9.71 7.38 6.63
C GLN A 159 -10.05 6.07 5.92
N ASP A 160 -11.08 6.08 5.06
CA ASP A 160 -11.42 4.96 4.19
C ASP A 160 -11.01 5.29 2.76
N ALA A 161 -9.81 4.86 2.38
CA ALA A 161 -9.21 5.19 1.09
C ALA A 161 -9.40 4.03 0.10
N HIS A 162 -9.49 4.40 -1.18
CA HIS A 162 -9.52 3.44 -2.27
C HIS A 162 -8.14 2.82 -2.49
N PHE A 163 -8.14 1.56 -2.90
CA PHE A 163 -6.96 0.81 -3.31
C PHE A 163 -7.10 0.38 -4.76
N SER A 164 -6.02 0.49 -5.51
CA SER A 164 -5.85 -0.05 -6.86
C SER A 164 -4.78 -1.15 -6.83
N LEU A 165 -4.82 -2.06 -7.80
CA LEU A 165 -3.72 -2.99 -8.03
C LEU A 165 -2.48 -2.19 -8.40
N ALA A 166 -1.33 -2.57 -7.84
CA ALA A 166 -0.08 -1.87 -8.11
C ALA A 166 0.28 -1.91 -9.61
N ASP A 167 -0.03 -3.02 -10.28
CA ASP A 167 0.22 -3.22 -11.71
C ASP A 167 -0.51 -2.16 -12.56
N ASP A 168 -1.81 -1.98 -12.28
CA ASP A 168 -2.67 -1.01 -12.98
C ASP A 168 -2.26 0.43 -12.66
N TRP A 169 -1.88 0.70 -11.40
CA TRP A 169 -1.45 2.03 -10.98
C TRP A 169 -0.08 2.43 -11.55
N LEU A 170 0.86 1.48 -11.66
CA LEU A 170 2.22 1.73 -12.14
C LEU A 170 2.38 1.51 -13.65
N GLY A 171 1.40 0.87 -14.31
CA GLY A 171 1.47 0.52 -15.72
C GLY A 171 2.50 -0.56 -16.06
N LYS A 172 2.96 -1.33 -15.05
CA LYS A 172 3.93 -2.43 -15.22
C LYS A 172 3.72 -3.51 -14.14
N PRO A 173 4.02 -4.79 -14.42
CA PRO A 173 3.84 -5.87 -13.46
C PRO A 173 4.67 -5.66 -12.17
N VAL A 174 4.07 -5.96 -11.03
CA VAL A 174 4.69 -5.99 -9.70
C VAL A 174 4.56 -7.39 -9.12
N GLY A 175 5.69 -8.08 -9.00
CA GLY A 175 5.73 -9.36 -8.29
C GLY A 175 5.25 -10.57 -9.06
N GLU A 176 5.18 -10.48 -10.37
CA GLU A 176 5.43 -11.65 -11.21
C GLU A 176 6.93 -11.94 -11.12
N SER A 177 7.31 -12.81 -10.19
CA SER A 177 8.51 -13.59 -10.40
C SER A 177 8.20 -14.56 -11.53
N GLU A 178 8.90 -14.42 -12.66
CA GLU A 178 9.23 -15.60 -13.45
C GLU A 178 9.98 -16.54 -12.50
N ASP A 179 9.30 -17.57 -12.00
CA ASP A 179 10.00 -18.69 -11.39
C ASP A 179 10.87 -19.32 -12.50
N PRO A 180 12.21 -19.42 -12.33
CA PRO A 180 13.05 -20.21 -13.21
C PRO A 180 12.83 -21.72 -13.04
#